data_AF-A0A813CMG8-F1
#
_entry.id   AF-A0A813CMG8-F1
#
_cell.length_a   1.000
_cell.length_b   1.000
_cell.length_c   1.000
_cell.angle_alpha   90.00
_cell.angle_beta   90.00
_cell.angle_gamma   90.00
#
_symmetry.space_group_name_H-M   'P 1'
#
loop_
_entity.id
_entity.type
_entity.pdbx_description
1 polymer ?
#
loop_
_entity_poly.entity_id
_entity_poly.type
_entity_poly.pdbx_seq_one_letter_code
_entity_poly.pdbx_strand_id
1 'polypeptide(L)'
;MELAKLIAPNGIWGKVWLAAHWERKLKKQFTIRTRKFQTNPLLARKQFVLDVIHPSMANVAKKDLTEKLAKMYKVKDTACIQLFSFKTAFGGGRSTGFGLIYESLDKMKKFEPKYRLKRAGVGGEKTGAGRRGKKDTKNRMKKARGKDKSKDYQEIDLRSLLATISAKRSLVSLRATGHLLVGACKIYCKQSAFLEEEADEVRAGLMMAFSRPTEEPEVEISGRIREVRQGALTPILADDQALLGGKKHIARLEDITLKNQGKEDAG
;
A
#
# COMPACT_ATOMS: atom_id res chain seq x y z
N MET A 1 -47.43 -9.08 -42.26
CA MET A 1 -46.16 -9.55 -41.68
C MET A 1 -46.21 -9.32 -40.19
N GLU A 2 -46.19 -10.38 -39.38
CA GLU A 2 -46.29 -10.24 -37.93
C GLU A 2 -45.03 -9.61 -37.33
N LEU A 3 -45.22 -8.50 -36.62
CA LEU A 3 -44.19 -7.80 -35.86
C LEU A 3 -43.39 -8.75 -34.94
N ALA A 4 -44.03 -9.80 -34.42
CA ALA A 4 -43.40 -10.83 -33.60
C ALA A 4 -42.28 -11.59 -34.33
N LYS A 5 -42.45 -11.86 -35.64
CA LYS A 5 -41.42 -12.55 -36.45
C LYS A 5 -40.22 -11.64 -36.76
N LEU A 6 -40.43 -10.32 -36.83
CA LEU A 6 -39.36 -9.34 -37.07
C LEU A 6 -38.48 -9.12 -35.82
N ILE A 7 -39.05 -9.25 -34.63
CA ILE A 7 -38.41 -9.00 -33.32
C ILE A 7 -37.80 -10.27 -32.68
N ALA A 8 -38.14 -11.46 -33.19
CA ALA A 8 -37.57 -12.72 -32.74
C ALA A 8 -36.01 -12.70 -32.73
N PRO A 9 -35.32 -13.56 -31.97
CA PRO A 9 -33.85 -13.56 -31.87
C PRO A 9 -33.14 -13.65 -33.22
N ASN A 10 -33.77 -14.33 -34.19
CA ASN A 10 -33.28 -14.52 -35.55
C ASN A 10 -33.92 -13.54 -36.57
N GLY A 11 -34.76 -12.62 -36.09
CA GLY A 11 -35.44 -11.61 -36.89
C GLY A 11 -34.55 -10.40 -37.17
N ILE A 12 -34.84 -9.72 -38.28
CA ILE A 12 -34.08 -8.56 -38.79
C ILE A 12 -33.94 -7.46 -37.73
N TRP A 13 -34.94 -7.28 -36.87
CA TRP A 13 -34.98 -6.26 -35.83
C TRP A 13 -34.65 -6.82 -34.44
N GLY A 14 -34.32 -8.11 -34.31
CA GLY A 14 -34.06 -8.75 -33.02
C GLY A 14 -32.89 -8.12 -32.26
N LYS A 15 -31.79 -7.78 -32.96
CA LYS A 15 -30.62 -7.09 -32.35
C LYS A 15 -30.94 -5.66 -31.93
N VAL A 16 -31.70 -4.93 -32.74
CA VAL A 16 -32.10 -3.53 -32.47
C VAL A 16 -33.12 -3.46 -31.35
N TRP A 17 -34.10 -4.37 -31.35
CA TRP A 17 -35.09 -4.49 -30.28
C TRP A 17 -34.45 -4.94 -28.98
N LEU A 18 -33.55 -5.93 -29.01
CA LEU A 18 -32.79 -6.34 -27.85
C LEU A 18 -31.98 -5.18 -27.29
N ALA A 19 -31.26 -4.39 -28.12
CA ALA A 19 -30.52 -3.22 -27.67
C ALA A 19 -31.41 -2.11 -27.07
N ALA A 20 -32.54 -1.78 -27.73
CA ALA A 20 -33.47 -0.75 -27.27
C ALA A 20 -34.22 -1.14 -25.98
N HIS A 21 -34.57 -2.43 -25.83
CA HIS A 21 -35.20 -2.93 -24.60
C HIS A 21 -34.18 -3.25 -23.49
N TRP A 22 -32.92 -3.56 -23.83
CA TRP A 22 -31.84 -3.71 -22.85
C TRP A 22 -31.63 -2.42 -22.07
N GLU A 23 -31.64 -1.29 -22.77
CA GLU A 23 -31.39 0.02 -22.19
C GLU A 23 -32.44 0.43 -21.15
N ARG A 24 -33.70 -0.01 -21.35
CA ARG A 24 -34.79 0.17 -20.36
C ARG A 24 -34.65 -0.75 -19.15
N LYS A 25 -34.17 -1.99 -19.34
CA LYS A 25 -33.92 -2.96 -18.25
C LYS A 25 -32.65 -2.62 -17.44
N LEU A 26 -31.73 -1.83 -18.01
CA LEU A 26 -30.45 -1.42 -17.42
C LEU A 26 -30.44 0.01 -16.83
N LYS A 27 -31.46 0.83 -17.05
CA LYS A 27 -31.55 2.14 -16.37
C LYS A 27 -31.70 1.89 -14.87
N LYS A 28 -30.56 1.97 -14.18
CA LYS A 28 -30.41 1.97 -12.72
C LYS A 28 -31.15 3.18 -12.13
N GLN A 29 -32.47 3.11 -12.04
CA GLN A 29 -33.30 4.18 -11.50
C GLN A 29 -33.29 4.10 -9.97
N PHE A 30 -32.38 4.85 -9.36
CA PHE A 30 -32.38 5.10 -7.92
C PHE A 30 -32.57 6.59 -7.64
N THR A 31 -33.32 6.91 -6.60
CA THR A 31 -33.59 8.28 -6.14
C THR A 31 -32.87 8.51 -4.83
N ILE A 32 -32.21 9.67 -4.71
CA ILE A 32 -31.55 10.08 -3.48
C ILE A 32 -32.39 11.17 -2.83
N ARG A 33 -32.66 11.03 -1.54
CA ARG A 33 -33.22 12.08 -0.69
C ARG A 33 -32.21 12.43 0.38
N THR A 34 -32.06 13.72 0.68
CA THR A 34 -31.24 14.16 1.79
C THR A 34 -32.14 14.66 2.92
N ARG A 35 -31.77 14.33 4.16
CA ARG A 35 -32.46 14.76 5.38
C ARG A 35 -31.46 15.40 6.33
N LYS A 36 -31.95 16.27 7.22
CA LYS A 36 -31.15 16.94 8.25
C LYS A 36 -29.88 17.57 7.67
N PHE A 37 -30.05 18.33 6.59
CA PHE A 37 -28.94 19.00 5.93
C PHE A 37 -28.45 20.16 6.78
N GLN A 38 -27.15 20.17 7.07
CA GLN A 38 -26.51 21.20 7.88
C GLN A 38 -25.21 21.64 7.22
N THR A 39 -25.03 22.95 7.09
CA THR A 39 -23.75 23.55 6.72
C THR A 39 -22.94 23.78 7.98
N ASN A 40 -21.71 23.26 8.05
CA ASN A 40 -20.79 23.44 9.18
C ASN A 40 -19.55 24.23 8.71
N PRO A 41 -19.51 25.55 8.93
CA PRO A 41 -18.39 26.40 8.53
C PRO A 41 -17.08 26.08 9.26
N LEU A 42 -17.13 25.64 10.52
CA LEU A 42 -15.93 25.34 11.32
C LEU A 42 -15.09 24.22 10.71
N LEU A 43 -15.76 23.25 10.08
CA LEU A 43 -15.12 22.12 9.40
C LEU A 43 -15.11 22.27 7.88
N ALA A 44 -15.56 23.42 7.35
CA ALA A 44 -15.68 23.72 5.92
C ALA A 44 -16.37 22.58 5.13
N ARG A 45 -17.51 22.10 5.66
CA ARG A 45 -18.25 20.98 5.06
C ARG A 45 -19.75 21.09 5.26
N LYS A 46 -20.50 20.46 4.34
CA LYS A 46 -21.94 20.22 4.46
C LYS A 46 -22.14 18.78 4.90
N GLN A 47 -23.02 18.54 5.87
CA GLN A 47 -23.31 17.23 6.43
C GLN A 47 -24.80 16.94 6.38
N PHE A 48 -25.15 15.70 6.04
CA PHE A 48 -26.54 15.28 5.91
C PHE A 48 -26.69 13.77 6.05
N VAL A 49 -27.93 13.35 6.33
CA VAL A 49 -28.36 11.96 6.21
C VAL A 49 -28.84 11.74 4.78
N LEU A 50 -28.43 10.63 4.18
CA LEU A 50 -28.75 10.26 2.82
C LEU A 50 -29.62 9.01 2.80
N ASP A 51 -30.82 9.15 2.25
CA ASP A 51 -31.72 8.02 1.99
C ASP A 51 -31.68 7.69 0.50
N VAL A 52 -31.33 6.44 0.17
CA VAL A 52 -31.31 5.90 -1.19
C VAL A 52 -32.53 5.03 -1.38
N ILE A 53 -33.40 5.41 -2.31
CA ILE A 53 -34.56 4.64 -2.72
C ILE A 53 -34.23 3.98 -4.06
N HIS A 54 -34.20 2.65 -4.10
CA HIS A 54 -33.76 1.85 -5.24
C HIS A 54 -34.67 0.62 -5.36
N PRO A 55 -35.93 0.80 -5.80
CA PRO A 55 -36.91 -0.28 -5.87
C PRO A 55 -36.47 -1.33 -6.88
N SER A 56 -36.64 -2.60 -6.54
CA SER A 56 -36.32 -3.76 -7.40
C SER A 56 -34.85 -3.84 -7.87
N MET A 57 -33.97 -3.05 -7.26
CA MET A 57 -32.54 -3.03 -7.53
C MET A 57 -31.75 -3.49 -6.30
N ALA A 58 -30.58 -4.06 -6.55
CA ALA A 58 -29.60 -4.33 -5.52
C ALA A 58 -29.00 -3.02 -4.95
N ASN A 59 -28.11 -3.15 -3.96
CA ASN A 59 -27.44 -2.02 -3.34
C ASN A 59 -26.70 -1.16 -4.37
N VAL A 60 -26.94 0.16 -4.32
CA VAL A 60 -26.30 1.15 -5.21
C VAL A 60 -24.84 1.35 -4.82
N ALA A 61 -23.95 1.36 -5.81
CA ALA A 61 -22.53 1.63 -5.59
C ALA A 61 -22.30 3.07 -5.13
N LYS A 62 -21.29 3.28 -4.26
CA LYS A 62 -20.97 4.62 -3.75
C LYS A 62 -20.50 5.58 -4.84
N LYS A 63 -19.86 5.07 -5.89
CA LYS A 63 -19.41 5.89 -7.04
C LYS A 63 -20.61 6.57 -7.73
N ASP A 64 -21.63 5.78 -8.06
CA ASP A 64 -22.88 6.25 -8.66
C ASP A 64 -23.61 7.27 -7.75
N LEU A 65 -23.62 7.06 -6.43
CA LEU A 65 -24.18 8.01 -5.47
C LEU A 65 -23.39 9.31 -5.41
N THR A 66 -22.06 9.23 -5.42
CA THR A 66 -21.16 10.39 -5.43
C THR A 66 -21.36 11.24 -6.68
N GLU A 67 -21.46 10.62 -7.86
CA GLU A 67 -21.73 11.33 -9.12
C GLU A 67 -23.07 12.05 -9.11
N LYS A 68 -24.13 11.40 -8.59
CA LYS A 68 -25.45 12.02 -8.49
C LYS A 68 -25.47 13.18 -7.50
N LEU A 69 -24.77 13.06 -6.37
CA LEU A 69 -24.64 14.15 -5.41
C LEU A 69 -23.82 15.33 -5.94
N ALA A 70 -22.76 15.05 -6.69
CA ALA A 70 -21.95 16.09 -7.32
C ALA A 70 -22.81 16.93 -8.28
N LYS A 71 -23.67 16.28 -9.07
CA LYS A 71 -24.64 16.97 -9.95
C LYS A 71 -25.70 17.73 -9.15
N MET A 72 -26.31 17.12 -8.13
CA MET A 72 -27.36 17.75 -7.31
C MET A 72 -26.89 19.02 -6.60
N TYR A 73 -25.68 18.99 -6.03
CA TYR A 73 -25.14 20.09 -5.23
C TYR A 73 -24.11 20.95 -5.97
N LYS A 74 -23.93 20.71 -7.28
CA LYS A 74 -22.99 21.44 -8.15
C LYS A 74 -21.55 21.46 -7.58
N VAL A 75 -21.11 20.30 -7.10
CA VAL A 75 -19.73 20.13 -6.58
C VAL A 75 -18.81 19.86 -7.77
N LYS A 76 -17.71 20.63 -7.87
CA LYS A 76 -16.73 20.50 -8.95
C LYS A 76 -15.99 19.16 -8.88
N ASP A 77 -15.45 18.85 -7.70
CA ASP A 77 -14.64 17.64 -7.48
C ASP A 77 -15.45 16.56 -6.76
N THR A 78 -15.63 15.40 -7.41
CA THR A 78 -16.32 14.23 -6.83
C THR A 78 -15.57 13.66 -5.63
N ALA A 79 -14.24 13.82 -5.59
CA ALA A 79 -13.39 13.36 -4.50
C ALA A 79 -13.64 14.08 -3.16
N CYS A 80 -14.22 15.29 -3.19
CA CYS A 80 -14.59 16.05 -1.99
C CYS A 80 -15.83 15.50 -1.27
N ILE A 81 -16.52 14.53 -1.87
CA ILE A 81 -17.73 13.91 -1.32
C ILE A 81 -17.37 12.60 -0.62
N GLN A 82 -17.74 12.48 0.66
CA GLN A 82 -17.49 11.28 1.45
C GLN A 82 -18.79 10.64 1.93
N LEU A 83 -18.95 9.36 1.59
CA LEU A 83 -20.14 8.55 1.84
C LEU A 83 -19.82 7.37 2.76
N PHE A 84 -20.44 7.31 3.95
CA PHE A 84 -20.13 6.30 4.96
C PHE A 84 -21.34 5.80 5.75
N SER A 85 -21.13 4.68 6.45
CA SER A 85 -22.11 4.01 7.31
C SER A 85 -23.47 3.76 6.63
N PHE A 86 -23.44 3.12 5.45
CA PHE A 86 -24.67 2.73 4.76
C PHE A 86 -25.25 1.47 5.39
N LYS A 87 -26.55 1.49 5.66
CA LYS A 87 -27.35 0.38 6.16
C LYS A 87 -28.56 0.18 5.25
N THR A 88 -28.72 -1.03 4.74
CA THR A 88 -29.91 -1.41 3.96
C THR A 88 -31.05 -1.72 4.92
N ALA A 89 -32.26 -1.25 4.61
CA ALA A 89 -33.46 -1.58 5.37
C ALA A 89 -33.85 -3.05 5.17
N PHE A 90 -34.48 -3.64 6.18
CA PHE A 90 -35.07 -4.97 6.04
C PHE A 90 -36.12 -4.96 4.92
N GLY A 91 -36.13 -6.01 4.09
CA GLY A 91 -36.95 -6.06 2.86
C GLY A 91 -36.33 -5.36 1.64
N GLY A 92 -35.15 -4.72 1.78
CA GLY A 92 -34.44 -4.11 0.65
C GLY A 92 -35.10 -2.84 0.11
N GLY A 93 -34.67 -2.41 -1.09
CA GLY A 93 -35.23 -1.27 -1.82
C GLY A 93 -34.97 0.12 -1.22
N ARG A 94 -34.51 0.18 0.03
CA ARG A 94 -34.14 1.42 0.73
C ARG A 94 -32.85 1.23 1.53
N SER A 95 -31.97 2.21 1.46
CA SER A 95 -30.74 2.25 2.24
C SER A 95 -30.57 3.63 2.84
N THR A 96 -30.00 3.69 4.04
CA THR A 96 -29.71 4.93 4.77
C THR A 96 -28.23 5.05 5.00
N GLY A 97 -27.66 6.24 4.89
CA GLY A 97 -26.25 6.49 5.12
C GLY A 97 -25.99 7.94 5.49
N PHE A 98 -24.72 8.27 5.70
CA PHE A 98 -24.28 9.64 5.96
C PHE A 98 -23.44 10.15 4.79
N GLY A 99 -23.63 11.42 4.46
CA GLY A 99 -22.87 12.12 3.44
C GLY A 99 -22.23 13.39 3.98
N LEU A 100 -20.99 13.62 3.56
CA LEU A 100 -20.24 14.84 3.81
C LEU A 100 -19.76 15.40 2.48
N ILE A 101 -19.90 16.70 2.29
CA ILE A 101 -19.37 17.42 1.13
C ILE A 101 -18.42 18.49 1.67
N TYR A 102 -17.13 18.34 1.40
CA TYR A 102 -16.12 19.33 1.76
C TYR A 102 -16.01 20.41 0.67
N GLU A 103 -15.59 21.61 1.06
CA GLU A 103 -15.31 22.70 0.11
C GLU A 103 -14.03 22.44 -0.71
N SER A 104 -13.04 21.79 -0.10
CA SER A 104 -11.74 21.48 -0.71
C SER A 104 -11.20 20.12 -0.26
N LEU A 105 -10.37 19.51 -1.11
CA LEU A 105 -9.63 18.27 -0.83
C LEU A 105 -8.70 18.38 0.39
N ASP A 106 -8.13 19.55 0.66
CA ASP A 106 -7.22 19.74 1.79
C ASP A 106 -7.96 19.74 3.12
N LYS A 107 -9.16 20.35 3.15
CA LYS A 107 -10.06 20.32 4.31
C LYS A 107 -10.52 18.88 4.57
N MET A 108 -10.81 18.12 3.52
CA MET A 108 -11.13 16.71 3.64
C MET A 108 -9.97 15.93 4.28
N LYS A 109 -8.74 16.06 3.77
CA LYS A 109 -7.56 15.38 4.34
C LYS A 109 -7.29 15.75 5.81
N LYS A 110 -7.56 17.00 6.18
CA LYS A 110 -7.37 17.50 7.56
C LYS A 110 -8.37 16.94 8.55
N PHE A 111 -9.66 16.90 8.19
CA PHE A 111 -10.75 16.59 9.12
C PHE A 111 -11.28 15.16 9.03
N GLU A 112 -11.04 14.44 7.94
CA GLU A 112 -11.47 13.05 7.81
C GLU A 112 -10.56 12.09 8.62
N PRO A 113 -11.16 11.12 9.33
CA PRO A 113 -10.41 10.01 9.89
C PRO A 113 -9.62 9.25 8.82
N LYS A 114 -8.37 8.88 9.16
CA LYS A 114 -7.42 8.22 8.25
C LYS A 114 -7.99 6.96 7.56
N TYR A 115 -8.83 6.19 8.24
CA TYR A 115 -9.42 4.98 7.65
C TYR A 115 -10.43 5.28 6.54
N ARG A 116 -11.13 6.42 6.59
CA ARG A 116 -12.04 6.86 5.51
C ARG A 116 -11.25 7.37 4.32
N LEU A 117 -10.17 8.12 4.56
CA LEU A 117 -9.24 8.57 3.51
C LEU A 117 -8.66 7.39 2.72
N LYS A 118 -8.23 6.32 3.40
CA LYS A 118 -7.74 5.09 2.75
C LYS A 118 -8.81 4.43 1.88
N ARG A 119 -10.05 4.34 2.37
CA ARG A 119 -11.19 3.79 1.60
C ARG A 119 -11.54 4.62 0.36
N ALA A 120 -11.28 5.93 0.42
CA ALA A 120 -11.46 6.85 -0.71
C ALA A 120 -10.26 6.86 -1.67
N GLY A 121 -9.18 6.12 -1.39
CA GLY A 121 -7.97 6.09 -2.22
C GLY A 121 -7.04 7.30 -2.05
N VAL A 122 -7.35 8.23 -1.15
CA VAL A 122 -6.56 9.45 -0.91
C VAL A 122 -5.58 9.27 0.27
N GLY A 123 -5.87 8.32 1.16
CA GLY A 123 -5.01 8.00 2.29
C GLY A 123 -3.98 6.95 1.90
N GLY A 124 -2.69 7.29 2.01
CA GLY A 124 -1.60 6.35 1.76
C GLY A 124 -1.64 5.09 2.63
N GLU A 125 -0.74 4.15 2.37
CA GLU A 125 -0.71 2.85 3.02
C GLU A 125 -0.51 2.90 4.54
N LYS A 126 -0.80 1.78 5.21
CA LYS A 126 -0.64 1.70 6.67
C LYS A 126 0.84 1.48 6.97
N THR A 127 1.54 2.56 7.25
CA THR A 127 2.92 2.51 7.72
C THR A 127 2.97 2.38 9.25
N GLY A 128 3.63 1.32 9.73
CA GLY A 128 4.03 1.16 11.13
C GLY A 128 3.60 -0.14 11.80
N ALA A 129 4.38 -0.52 12.81
CA ALA A 129 4.18 -1.73 13.60
C ALA A 129 2.80 -1.78 14.29
N GLY A 130 2.27 -3.00 14.45
CA GLY A 130 1.02 -3.26 15.16
C GLY A 130 1.05 -2.83 16.64
N ARG A 131 -0.11 -2.88 17.31
CA ARG A 131 -0.26 -2.51 18.73
C ARG A 131 0.76 -3.24 19.62
N ARG A 132 0.95 -4.54 19.37
CA ARG A 132 1.90 -5.38 20.11
C ARG A 132 3.34 -4.93 19.89
N GLY A 133 3.79 -4.79 18.64
CA GLY A 133 5.13 -4.30 18.31
C GLY A 133 5.45 -2.96 18.98
N LYS A 134 4.53 -2.00 18.94
CA LYS A 134 4.70 -0.72 19.65
C LYS A 134 4.83 -0.87 21.17
N LYS A 135 4.05 -1.78 21.78
CA LYS A 135 4.09 -2.05 23.22
C LYS A 135 5.41 -2.71 23.62
N ASP A 136 5.87 -3.67 22.82
CA ASP A 136 7.09 -4.42 23.08
C ASP A 136 8.33 -3.53 22.91
N THR A 137 8.39 -2.72 21.84
CA THR A 137 9.43 -1.69 21.67
C THR A 137 9.43 -0.71 22.85
N LYS A 138 8.27 -0.19 23.26
CA LYS A 138 8.18 0.71 24.43
C LYS A 138 8.71 0.06 25.71
N ASN A 139 8.32 -1.19 25.98
CA ASN A 139 8.74 -1.91 27.17
C ASN A 139 10.24 -2.22 27.17
N ARG A 140 10.83 -2.47 26.00
CA ARG A 140 12.27 -2.64 25.84
C ARG A 140 13.04 -1.34 26.02
N MET A 141 12.59 -0.26 25.39
CA MET A 141 13.20 1.07 25.50
C MET A 141 13.17 1.65 26.92
N LYS A 142 12.27 1.16 27.79
CA LYS A 142 12.26 1.49 29.22
C LYS A 142 13.44 0.91 29.99
N LYS A 143 14.04 -0.20 29.52
CA LYS A 143 15.15 -0.89 30.19
C LYS A 143 16.52 -0.27 29.86
N ALA A 144 16.61 0.46 28.75
CA ALA A 144 17.83 1.13 28.32
C ALA A 144 17.86 2.62 28.72
N ARG A 145 19.04 3.21 28.83
CA ARG A 145 19.27 4.65 29.11
C ARG A 145 20.24 5.25 28.10
N GLY A 146 20.20 6.58 27.95
CA GLY A 146 21.14 7.30 27.06
C GLY A 146 21.16 6.76 25.62
N LYS A 147 22.37 6.66 25.06
CA LYS A 147 22.61 6.14 23.70
C LYS A 147 22.28 4.64 23.56
N ASP A 148 22.13 3.89 24.64
CA ASP A 148 21.80 2.46 24.57
C ASP A 148 20.39 2.20 24.06
N LYS A 149 19.51 3.21 24.05
CA LYS A 149 18.19 3.13 23.41
C LYS A 149 18.27 3.07 21.87
N SER A 150 19.32 3.61 21.26
CA SER A 150 19.50 3.58 19.80
C SER A 150 20.31 2.36 19.32
N LYS A 151 21.14 1.78 20.19
CA LYS A 151 22.06 0.66 19.88
C LYS A 151 21.40 -0.72 19.81
N ASP A 152 20.08 -0.79 19.95
CA ASP A 152 19.36 -2.04 20.15
C ASP A 152 19.24 -2.86 18.83
N TYR A 153 20.36 -3.48 18.40
CA TYR A 153 20.56 -4.71 17.61
C TYR A 153 21.46 -4.67 16.36
N GLN A 154 21.90 -3.53 15.85
CA GLN A 154 22.64 -3.46 14.58
C GLN A 154 24.15 -3.23 14.72
N GLU A 155 24.61 -2.80 15.90
CA GLU A 155 26.01 -2.47 16.17
C GLU A 155 26.62 -3.43 17.21
N ILE A 156 26.31 -4.73 17.13
CA ILE A 156 27.06 -5.71 17.93
C ILE A 156 28.25 -6.15 17.09
N ASP A 157 29.42 -5.62 17.42
CA ASP A 157 30.67 -6.08 16.83
C ASP A 157 30.92 -7.53 17.25
N LEU A 158 30.72 -8.46 16.31
CA LEU A 158 30.90 -9.90 16.52
C LEU A 158 32.32 -10.20 16.99
N ARG A 159 33.30 -9.39 16.57
CA ARG A 159 34.71 -9.55 16.94
C ARG A 159 34.92 -9.25 18.42
N SER A 160 34.32 -8.19 18.93
CA SER A 160 34.39 -7.85 20.37
C SER A 160 33.64 -8.88 21.23
N LEU A 161 32.54 -9.44 20.72
CA LEU A 161 31.77 -10.48 21.42
C LEU A 161 32.56 -11.79 21.53
N LEU A 162 33.18 -12.24 20.44
CA LEU A 162 34.05 -13.43 20.41
C LEU A 162 35.26 -13.28 21.33
N ALA A 163 35.90 -12.11 21.34
CA ALA A 163 37.00 -11.80 22.27
C ALA A 163 36.54 -11.89 23.74
N THR A 164 35.34 -11.39 24.05
CA THR A 164 34.78 -11.44 25.40
C THR A 164 34.41 -12.86 25.84
N ILE A 165 33.88 -13.68 24.93
CA ILE A 165 33.54 -15.09 25.18
C ILE A 165 34.81 -15.92 25.38
N SER A 166 35.85 -15.68 24.59
CA SER A 166 37.15 -16.34 24.73
C SER A 166 37.81 -16.01 26.08
N ALA A 167 37.72 -14.75 26.51
CA ALA A 167 38.28 -14.28 27.78
C ALA A 167 37.50 -14.74 29.03
N LYS A 168 36.16 -14.89 28.94
CA LYS A 168 35.29 -15.28 30.06
C LYS A 168 34.63 -16.63 29.76
N ARG A 169 35.39 -17.71 29.92
CA ARG A 169 34.91 -19.10 29.69
C ARG A 169 33.78 -19.54 30.63
N SER A 170 33.51 -18.84 31.73
CA SER A 170 32.47 -19.19 32.69
C SER A 170 31.21 -18.34 32.51
N LEU A 171 30.19 -18.96 31.92
CA LEU A 171 28.82 -18.46 31.70
C LEU A 171 28.67 -17.23 30.80
N VAL A 172 28.67 -17.47 29.49
CA VAL A 172 28.12 -16.53 28.51
C VAL A 172 26.61 -16.42 28.74
N SER A 173 26.10 -15.20 28.96
CA SER A 173 24.66 -15.00 29.16
C SER A 173 23.84 -15.53 27.96
N LEU A 174 22.67 -16.12 28.21
CA LEU A 174 21.78 -16.69 27.18
C LEU A 174 21.43 -15.69 26.05
N ARG A 175 21.48 -14.38 26.37
CA ARG A 175 21.30 -13.31 25.39
C ARG A 175 22.50 -13.16 24.45
N ALA A 176 23.72 -13.27 24.97
CA ALA A 176 24.94 -13.17 24.17
C ALA A 176 25.14 -14.41 23.29
N THR A 177 24.80 -15.61 23.77
CA THR A 177 24.77 -16.83 22.94
C THR A 177 23.69 -16.75 21.86
N GLY A 178 22.51 -16.22 22.17
CA GLY A 178 21.46 -15.98 21.18
C GLY A 178 21.89 -15.02 20.07
N HIS A 179 22.62 -13.96 20.39
CA HIS A 179 23.17 -13.04 19.38
C HIS A 179 24.23 -13.69 18.50
N LEU A 180 25.14 -14.47 19.08
CA LEU A 180 26.15 -15.21 18.33
C LEU A 180 25.51 -16.22 17.37
N LEU A 181 24.49 -16.95 17.82
CA LEU A 181 23.80 -17.95 17.01
C LEU A 181 23.05 -17.30 15.83
N VAL A 182 22.34 -16.20 16.07
CA VAL A 182 21.66 -15.46 14.99
C VAL A 182 22.67 -14.87 14.00
N GLY A 183 23.81 -14.38 14.48
CA GLY A 183 24.91 -13.92 13.63
C GLY A 183 25.49 -15.02 12.76
N ALA A 184 25.76 -16.19 13.35
CA ALA A 184 26.27 -17.36 12.63
C ALA A 184 25.27 -17.86 11.57
N CYS A 185 23.99 -18.00 11.92
CA CYS A 185 22.94 -18.39 10.95
C CYS A 185 22.86 -17.41 9.77
N LYS A 186 23.00 -16.10 9.98
CA LYS A 186 23.02 -15.12 8.90
C LYS A 186 24.24 -15.26 7.98
N ILE A 187 25.41 -15.54 8.54
CA ILE A 187 26.63 -15.79 7.77
C ILE A 187 26.46 -17.05 6.90
N TYR A 188 25.97 -18.15 7.49
CA TYR A 188 25.72 -19.38 6.75
C TYR A 188 24.66 -19.22 5.66
N CYS A 189 23.59 -18.46 5.89
CA CYS A 189 22.60 -18.16 4.84
C CYS A 189 23.19 -17.33 3.70
N LYS A 190 24.12 -16.41 3.97
CA LYS A 190 24.83 -15.69 2.89
C LYS A 190 25.78 -16.61 2.15
N GLN A 191 26.53 -17.45 2.86
CA GLN A 191 27.43 -18.42 2.25
C GLN A 191 26.70 -19.45 1.38
N SER A 192 25.52 -19.93 1.81
CA SER A 192 24.71 -20.83 0.98
C SER A 192 24.19 -20.15 -0.28
N ALA A 193 23.86 -18.85 -0.22
CA ALA A 193 23.44 -18.10 -1.40
C ALA A 193 24.59 -17.96 -2.43
N PHE A 194 25.80 -17.64 -1.98
CA PHE A 194 26.97 -17.59 -2.86
C PHE A 194 27.28 -18.95 -3.49
N LEU A 195 27.22 -20.03 -2.72
CA LEU A 195 27.41 -21.39 -3.24
C LEU A 195 26.33 -21.79 -4.25
N GLU A 196 25.08 -21.37 -4.05
CA GLU A 196 24.01 -21.59 -5.03
C GLU A 196 24.25 -20.80 -6.32
N GLU A 197 24.73 -19.55 -6.23
CA GLU A 197 25.10 -18.76 -7.42
C GLU A 197 26.25 -19.41 -8.21
N GLU A 198 27.32 -19.84 -7.54
CA GLU A 198 28.42 -20.57 -8.16
C GLU A 198 27.95 -21.89 -8.80
N ALA A 199 27.04 -22.61 -8.14
CA ALA A 199 26.47 -23.85 -8.68
C ALA A 199 25.59 -23.60 -9.92
N ASP A 200 24.81 -22.51 -9.92
CA ASP A 200 23.99 -22.11 -11.06
C ASP A 200 24.86 -21.65 -12.26
N GLU A 201 25.99 -20.98 -12.02
CA GLU A 201 26.98 -20.62 -13.05
C GLU A 201 27.63 -21.86 -13.67
N VAL A 202 28.07 -22.82 -12.85
CA VAL A 202 28.64 -24.09 -13.34
C VAL A 202 27.60 -24.87 -14.13
N ARG A 203 26.35 -24.90 -13.67
CA ARG A 203 25.24 -25.57 -14.36
C ARG A 203 24.92 -24.92 -15.69
N ALA A 204 24.91 -23.59 -15.76
CA ALA A 204 24.73 -22.85 -17.01
C ALA A 204 25.90 -23.11 -17.98
N GLY A 205 27.14 -23.14 -17.49
CA GLY A 205 28.32 -23.49 -18.27
C GLY A 205 28.26 -24.90 -18.87
N LEU A 206 27.83 -25.89 -18.08
CA LEU A 206 27.59 -27.26 -18.55
C LEU A 206 26.48 -27.31 -19.60
N MET A 207 25.35 -26.64 -19.36
CA MET A 207 24.25 -26.57 -20.34
C MET A 207 24.72 -26.01 -21.68
N MET A 208 25.52 -24.94 -21.67
CA MET A 208 26.06 -24.32 -22.89
C MET A 208 27.11 -25.21 -23.59
N ALA A 209 27.94 -25.93 -22.83
CA ALA A 209 28.97 -26.81 -23.37
C ALA A 209 28.40 -28.08 -24.04
N PHE A 210 27.23 -28.55 -23.60
CA PHE A 210 26.57 -29.76 -24.13
C PHE A 210 25.37 -29.47 -25.04
N SER A 211 25.03 -28.19 -25.28
CA SER A 211 24.00 -27.81 -26.26
C SER A 211 24.56 -27.88 -27.68
N ARG A 212 23.93 -28.67 -28.56
CA ARG A 212 24.28 -28.74 -29.99
C ARG A 212 23.78 -27.48 -30.72
N PRO A 213 24.43 -27.03 -31.81
CA PRO A 213 24.25 -25.69 -32.38
C PRO A 213 22.98 -25.50 -33.23
N THR A 214 21.89 -26.22 -32.99
CA THR A 214 20.70 -26.16 -33.87
C THR A 214 19.36 -25.89 -33.21
N GLU A 215 19.26 -25.71 -31.90
CA GLU A 215 17.98 -25.32 -31.29
C GLU A 215 18.22 -24.32 -30.17
N GLU A 216 17.77 -23.08 -30.35
CA GLU A 216 17.70 -22.09 -29.27
C GLU A 216 16.61 -22.54 -28.27
N PRO A 217 16.94 -22.80 -26.99
CA PRO A 217 15.92 -23.23 -26.04
C PRO A 217 15.17 -22.02 -25.45
N GLU A 218 13.87 -21.90 -25.75
CA GLU A 218 12.94 -21.11 -24.95
C GLU A 218 12.78 -21.76 -23.56
N VAL A 219 13.54 -21.30 -22.56
CA VAL A 219 13.42 -21.81 -21.19
C VAL A 219 12.31 -21.08 -20.44
N GLU A 220 11.09 -21.57 -20.63
CA GLU A 220 9.87 -21.16 -19.92
C GLU A 220 9.73 -21.90 -18.57
N ILE A 221 10.75 -21.86 -17.69
CA ILE A 221 10.60 -22.30 -16.29
C ILE A 221 11.42 -21.38 -15.38
N SER A 222 10.91 -20.17 -15.12
CA SER A 222 11.51 -19.27 -14.11
C SER A 222 10.51 -18.40 -13.35
N GLY A 223 9.24 -18.29 -13.77
CA GLY A 223 8.27 -17.41 -13.11
C GLY A 223 7.89 -17.86 -11.70
N ARG A 224 7.56 -19.14 -11.53
CA ARG A 224 6.97 -19.66 -10.26
C ARG A 224 7.97 -19.74 -9.11
N ILE A 225 9.26 -19.95 -9.40
CA ILE A 225 10.32 -19.99 -8.37
C ILE A 225 10.79 -18.56 -8.01
N ARG A 226 10.78 -17.63 -8.97
CA ARG A 226 11.09 -16.19 -8.71
C ARG A 226 10.05 -15.53 -7.82
N GLU A 227 8.75 -15.81 -8.00
CA GLU A 227 7.68 -15.26 -7.15
C GLU A 227 7.75 -15.77 -5.69
N VAL A 228 8.08 -17.05 -5.49
CA VAL A 228 8.27 -17.63 -4.15
C VAL A 228 9.56 -17.11 -3.50
N ARG A 229 10.66 -16.95 -4.26
CA ARG A 229 11.94 -16.42 -3.78
C ARG A 229 11.89 -14.91 -3.45
N GLN A 230 11.21 -14.09 -4.24
CA GLN A 230 11.03 -12.66 -3.92
C GLN A 230 10.23 -12.46 -2.62
N GLY A 231 9.27 -13.32 -2.29
CA GLY A 231 8.53 -13.24 -1.03
C GLY A 231 9.37 -13.54 0.23
N ALA A 232 10.41 -14.37 0.11
CA ALA A 232 11.22 -14.83 1.25
C ALA A 232 12.51 -14.03 1.48
N LEU A 233 13.14 -13.51 0.43
CA LEU A 233 14.42 -12.77 0.50
C LEU A 233 14.26 -11.23 0.59
N THR A 234 13.19 -10.68 0.01
CA THR A 234 12.98 -9.22 0.03
C THR A 234 12.81 -8.61 1.43
N PRO A 235 12.27 -9.29 2.48
CA PRO A 235 12.21 -8.68 3.80
C PRO A 235 13.59 -8.59 4.48
N ILE A 236 14.54 -9.44 4.10
CA ILE A 236 15.83 -9.57 4.81
C ILE A 236 16.90 -8.68 4.17
N LEU A 237 16.88 -8.51 2.85
CA LEU A 237 17.83 -7.66 2.11
C LEU A 237 17.34 -6.21 1.88
N ALA A 238 16.03 -5.95 1.83
CA ALA A 238 15.52 -4.57 1.74
C ALA A 238 15.80 -3.77 3.02
N ASP A 239 15.89 -4.45 4.16
CA ASP A 239 16.32 -3.83 5.41
C ASP A 239 17.81 -3.41 5.34
N ASP A 240 18.70 -4.17 4.68
CA ASP A 240 20.12 -3.80 4.54
C ASP A 240 20.32 -2.54 3.67
N GLN A 241 19.49 -2.31 2.64
CA GLN A 241 19.58 -1.11 1.80
C GLN A 241 18.99 0.15 2.47
N ALA A 242 18.04 -0.02 3.40
CA ALA A 242 17.58 1.05 4.29
C ALA A 242 18.60 1.38 5.41
N LEU A 243 19.58 0.49 5.65
CA LEU A 243 20.57 0.59 6.72
C LEU A 243 21.97 1.01 6.28
N LEU A 244 22.30 0.94 4.99
CA LEU A 244 23.59 1.37 4.45
C LEU A 244 23.56 2.72 3.71
N GLY A 245 22.75 3.69 4.13
CA GLY A 245 22.88 5.02 3.51
C GLY A 245 21.79 6.05 3.72
N GLY A 246 21.21 6.14 4.91
CA GLY A 246 20.60 7.41 5.31
C GLY A 246 21.71 8.43 5.56
N LYS A 247 22.08 9.24 4.55
CA LYS A 247 22.91 10.45 4.71
C LYS A 247 22.33 11.33 5.81
N LYS A 248 22.76 11.13 7.05
CA LYS A 248 22.42 11.99 8.19
C LYS A 248 23.70 12.26 8.95
N HIS A 249 24.07 13.54 8.94
CA HIS A 249 25.15 14.17 9.70
C HIS A 249 26.56 14.18 9.07
N ILE A 250 26.66 14.56 7.80
CA ILE A 250 27.86 15.25 7.30
C ILE A 250 27.40 16.66 6.94
N ALA A 251 27.88 17.67 7.66
CA ALA A 251 27.70 19.06 7.24
C ALA A 251 28.38 19.21 5.87
N ARG A 252 27.70 19.81 4.87
CA ARG A 252 28.30 19.97 3.55
C ARG A 252 29.49 20.91 3.68
N LEU A 253 30.58 20.66 2.94
CA LEU A 253 31.77 21.53 2.96
C LEU A 253 31.42 22.99 2.59
N GLU A 254 30.36 23.14 1.80
CA GLU A 254 29.71 24.37 1.36
C GLU A 254 29.11 25.19 2.52
N ASP A 255 28.69 24.52 3.60
CA ASP A 255 28.09 25.12 4.79
C ASP A 255 29.15 25.53 5.83
N ILE A 256 30.40 25.06 5.67
CA ILE A 256 31.52 25.28 6.61
C ILE A 256 32.45 26.40 6.11
N THR A 257 32.44 26.69 4.80
CA THR A 257 33.34 27.67 4.18
C THR A 257 32.59 28.96 3.85
N LEU A 258 33.05 30.10 4.37
CA LEU A 258 32.55 31.42 3.96
C LEU A 258 32.83 31.61 2.47
N LYS A 259 31.80 31.95 1.68
CA LYS A 259 31.96 32.32 0.27
C LYS A 259 32.92 33.50 0.17
N ASN A 260 34.08 33.30 -0.45
CA ASN A 260 34.94 34.40 -0.89
C ASN A 260 34.12 35.29 -1.82
N GLN A 261 33.78 36.49 -1.34
CA GLN A 261 33.28 37.56 -2.19
C GLN A 261 34.47 38.05 -3.01
N GLY A 262 34.66 37.46 -4.19
CA GLY A 262 35.55 37.98 -5.21
C GLY A 262 35.01 39.33 -5.67
N LYS A 263 35.81 40.38 -5.46
CA LYS A 263 35.75 41.64 -6.19
C LYS A 263 35.64 41.37 -7.69
N GLU A 264 34.55 41.80 -8.30
CA GLU A 264 34.54 42.21 -9.70
C GLU A 264 34.83 43.72 -9.70
N ASP A 265 36.11 44.07 -9.77
CA ASP A 265 36.57 45.41 -10.14
C ASP A 265 36.82 45.41 -11.66
N ALA A 266 36.14 46.34 -12.34
CA ALA A 266 36.55 47.11 -13.52
C ALA A 266 37.08 46.39 -14.77
N GLY A 267 36.39 46.61 -15.88
CA GLY A 267 36.84 46.36 -17.26
C GLY A 267 35.73 46.57 -18.26
#